data_AF-A0ABC8INB1-F1
#
_entry.id   AF-A0ABC8INB1-F1
#
_cell.length_a   1.000
_cell.length_b   1.000
_cell.length_c   1.000
_cell.angle_alpha   90.00
_cell.angle_beta   90.00
_cell.angle_gamma   90.00
#
_symmetry.space_group_name_H-M   'P 1'
#
loop_
_entity.id
_entity.type
_entity.pdbx_description
1 polymer ?
#
loop_
_entity_poly.entity_id
_entity_poly.type
_entity_poly.pdbx_seq_one_letter_code
_entity_poly.pdbx_strand_id
1 'polypeptide(L)'
;MTSSWKLSLLGDLCGRSVRHRALILTSMGGMFLSLIAVGTSLIVIDRNPRQTLKWAIGLSVTMVMTFVATFSIGAGPLTWVYCSEIFPVRLRDQEESLRVKLNRLMSGIIRMTFLSLSKVLTISGAFLLFAGVAATAWVFFSQYAF
;
A
#
# COMPACT_ATOMS: atom_id res chain seq x y z
N MET A 1 -5.70 42.01 19.24
CA MET A 1 -4.65 41.70 18.23
C MET A 1 -4.01 40.30 18.39
N THR A 2 -4.64 39.35 19.10
CA THR A 2 -4.06 38.02 19.40
C THR A 2 -4.83 36.82 18.81
N SER A 3 -5.96 37.05 18.11
CA SER A 3 -6.81 35.99 17.55
C SER A 3 -6.49 35.59 16.10
N SER A 4 -5.84 36.46 15.32
CA SER A 4 -5.53 36.22 13.90
C SER A 4 -4.53 35.06 13.71
N TRP A 5 -3.48 35.01 14.54
CA TRP A 5 -2.46 33.96 14.48
C TRP A 5 -2.96 32.57 14.89
N LYS A 6 -3.96 32.49 15.78
CA LYS A 6 -4.58 31.22 16.17
C LYS A 6 -5.42 30.61 15.05
N LEU A 7 -6.10 31.44 14.24
CA LEU A 7 -6.90 30.99 13.10
C LEU A 7 -6.03 30.52 11.93
N SER A 8 -4.89 31.18 11.66
CA SER A 8 -3.92 30.68 10.68
C SER A 8 -3.28 29.36 11.11
N LEU A 9 -2.86 29.23 12.38
CA LEU A 9 -2.31 27.97 12.89
C LEU A 9 -3.34 26.83 12.89
N LEU A 10 -4.60 27.12 13.24
CA LEU A 10 -5.71 26.15 13.18
C LEU A 10 -6.04 25.77 11.73
N GLY A 11 -6.00 26.71 10.79
CA GLY A 11 -6.16 26.45 9.36
C GLY A 11 -5.04 25.55 8.81
N ASP A 12 -3.79 25.80 9.20
CA ASP A 12 -2.64 24.97 8.82
C ASP A 12 -2.68 23.58 9.46
N LEU A 13 -3.06 23.48 10.74
CA LEU A 13 -3.21 22.20 11.46
C LEU A 13 -4.40 21.37 10.92
N CYS A 14 -5.54 22.01 10.63
CA CYS A 14 -6.69 21.39 9.98
C CYS A 14 -6.32 20.93 8.56
N GLY A 15 -5.61 21.78 7.80
CA GLY A 15 -5.08 21.43 6.49
C GLY A 15 -4.05 20.30 6.52
N ARG A 16 -3.31 20.12 7.62
CA ARG A 16 -2.32 19.04 7.80
C ARG A 16 -2.98 17.70 8.20
N SER A 17 -4.02 17.74 9.02
CA SER A 17 -4.79 16.56 9.45
C SER A 17 -5.72 16.02 8.36
N VAL A 18 -6.35 16.90 7.58
CA VAL A 18 -7.12 16.52 6.38
C VAL A 18 -6.21 15.95 5.29
N ARG A 19 -5.00 16.51 5.11
CA ARG A 19 -4.01 15.98 4.17
C ARG A 19 -3.55 14.57 4.53
N HIS A 20 -3.29 14.25 5.80
CA HIS A 20 -2.87 12.89 6.17
C HIS A 20 -3.93 11.83 5.87
N ARG A 21 -5.21 12.10 6.14
CA ARG A 21 -6.30 11.17 5.83
C ARG A 21 -6.53 11.03 4.32
N ALA A 22 -6.47 12.13 3.58
CA ALA A 22 -6.59 12.14 2.12
C ALA A 22 -5.42 11.41 1.43
N LEU A 23 -4.19 11.52 1.96
CA LEU A 23 -3.00 10.87 1.39
C LEU A 23 -3.04 9.34 1.54
N ILE A 24 -3.62 8.83 2.63
CA ILE A 24 -3.83 7.38 2.83
C ILE A 24 -4.85 6.87 1.81
N LEU A 25 -5.96 7.61 1.62
CA LEU A 25 -6.98 7.25 0.66
C LEU A 25 -6.41 7.22 -0.77
N THR A 26 -5.70 8.26 -1.20
CA THR A 26 -5.17 8.30 -2.58
C THR A 26 -4.15 7.19 -2.85
N SER A 27 -3.32 6.84 -1.87
CA SER A 27 -2.31 5.78 -2.01
C SER A 27 -2.93 4.37 -2.07
N MET A 28 -3.85 4.05 -1.16
CA MET A 28 -4.50 2.73 -1.16
C MET A 28 -5.39 2.53 -2.39
N GLY A 29 -6.02 3.58 -2.91
CA GLY A 29 -6.72 3.53 -4.20
C GLY A 29 -5.78 3.22 -5.37
N GLY A 30 -4.59 3.84 -5.39
CA GLY A 30 -3.55 3.56 -6.39
C GLY A 30 -2.98 2.14 -6.31
N MET A 31 -2.84 1.59 -5.09
CA MET A 31 -2.45 0.18 -4.89
C MET A 31 -3.49 -0.79 -5.44
N PHE A 32 -4.77 -0.53 -5.19
CA PHE A 32 -5.86 -1.38 -5.65
C PHE A 32 -5.92 -1.43 -7.19
N LEU A 33 -5.88 -0.26 -7.84
CA LEU A 33 -5.89 -0.15 -9.30
C LEU A 33 -4.69 -0.88 -9.95
N SER A 34 -3.51 -0.75 -9.36
CA SER A 34 -2.30 -1.41 -9.89
C SER A 34 -2.33 -2.93 -9.67
N LEU A 35 -2.87 -3.43 -8.55
CA LEU A 35 -3.06 -4.85 -8.30
C LEU A 35 -4.06 -5.50 -9.27
N ILE A 36 -5.17 -4.82 -9.60
CA ILE A 36 -6.10 -5.28 -10.64
C ILE A 36 -5.41 -5.31 -12.00
N ALA A 37 -4.68 -4.26 -12.35
CA ALA A 37 -3.98 -4.16 -13.64
C ALA A 37 -2.93 -5.27 -13.81
N VAL A 38 -2.20 -5.62 -12.75
CA VAL A 38 -1.26 -6.76 -12.76
C VAL A 38 -2.03 -8.07 -12.90
N GLY A 39 -3.12 -8.27 -12.14
CA GLY A 39 -3.95 -9.48 -12.22
C GLY A 39 -4.54 -9.72 -13.61
N THR A 40 -5.07 -8.68 -14.27
CA THR A 40 -5.59 -8.77 -15.64
C THR A 40 -4.48 -9.03 -16.66
N SER A 41 -3.30 -8.41 -16.50
CA SER A 41 -2.16 -8.65 -17.38
C SER A 41 -1.66 -10.10 -17.32
N LEU A 42 -1.68 -10.72 -16.14
CA LEU A 42 -1.27 -12.11 -15.93
C LEU A 42 -2.29 -13.12 -16.46
N ILE A 43 -3.60 -12.82 -16.37
CA ILE A 43 -4.63 -13.66 -17.02
C ILE A 43 -4.45 -13.67 -18.54
N VAL A 44 -4.15 -12.52 -19.14
CA VAL A 44 -3.93 -12.42 -20.60
C VAL A 44 -2.72 -13.24 -21.04
N ILE A 45 -1.66 -13.29 -20.21
CA ILE A 45 -0.47 -14.11 -20.46
C ILE A 45 -0.77 -15.61 -20.31
N ASP A 46 -1.53 -16.00 -19.27
CA ASP A 46 -1.87 -17.40 -18.98
C ASP A 46 -2.81 -18.02 -20.04
N ARG A 47 -3.72 -17.22 -20.61
CA ARG A 47 -4.66 -17.66 -21.65
C ARG A 47 -4.01 -17.90 -23.02
N ASN A 48 -2.83 -17.33 -23.30
CA ASN A 48 -2.14 -17.43 -24.59
C ASN A 48 -0.68 -17.94 -24.45
N PRO A 49 -0.46 -19.20 -24.05
CA PRO A 49 0.88 -19.74 -23.82
C PRO A 49 1.75 -19.88 -25.08
N ARG A 50 1.18 -19.77 -26.29
CA ARG A 50 1.89 -19.93 -27.58
C ARG A 50 2.44 -18.64 -28.18
N GLN A 51 2.05 -17.47 -27.68
CA GLN A 51 2.62 -16.19 -28.07
C GLN A 51 3.06 -15.44 -26.82
N THR A 52 4.38 -15.34 -26.63
CA THR A 52 4.96 -14.49 -25.58
C THR A 52 4.74 -13.03 -25.95
N LEU A 53 3.60 -12.49 -25.49
CA LEU A 53 3.21 -11.10 -25.66
C LEU A 53 4.14 -10.22 -24.82
N LYS A 54 5.29 -9.81 -25.40
CA LYS A 54 6.30 -8.95 -24.75
C LYS A 54 5.69 -7.66 -24.16
N TRP A 55 4.62 -7.15 -24.79
CA TRP A 55 3.90 -5.97 -24.31
C TRP A 55 3.15 -6.23 -22.98
N ALA A 56 2.64 -7.43 -22.75
CA ALA A 56 1.93 -7.78 -21.52
C ALA A 56 2.91 -7.90 -20.34
N ILE A 57 4.11 -8.46 -20.59
CA ILE A 57 5.20 -8.50 -19.61
C ILE A 57 5.64 -7.07 -19.26
N GLY A 58 5.81 -6.20 -20.27
CA GLY A 58 6.15 -4.79 -20.08
C GLY A 58 5.10 -4.02 -19.27
N LEU A 59 3.81 -4.29 -19.50
CA LEU A 59 2.72 -3.72 -18.71
C LEU A 59 2.76 -4.21 -17.26
N SER A 60 2.96 -5.51 -17.02
CA SER A 60 3.04 -6.05 -15.66
C SER A 60 4.18 -5.41 -14.86
N VAL A 61 5.36 -5.24 -15.47
CA VAL A 61 6.51 -4.60 -14.80
C VAL A 61 6.21 -3.13 -14.51
N THR A 62 5.65 -2.40 -15.49
CA THR A 62 5.28 -0.99 -15.31
C THR A 62 4.26 -0.83 -14.18
N MET A 63 3.24 -1.69 -14.11
CA MET A 63 2.21 -1.62 -13.07
C MET A 63 2.75 -1.96 -11.67
N VAL A 64 3.68 -2.91 -11.56
CA VAL A 64 4.37 -3.18 -10.28
C VAL A 64 5.21 -1.97 -9.85
N MET A 65 5.87 -1.28 -10.79
CA MET A 65 6.62 -0.06 -10.48
C MET A 65 5.69 1.06 -10.01
N THR A 66 4.51 1.22 -10.63
CA THR A 66 3.48 2.16 -10.18
C THR A 66 2.93 1.80 -8.80
N PHE A 67 2.74 0.52 -8.51
CA PHE A 67 2.36 0.03 -7.17
C PHE A 67 3.41 0.43 -6.11
N VAL A 68 4.70 0.21 -6.38
CA VAL A 68 5.78 0.58 -5.47
C VAL A 68 5.88 2.11 -5.31
N ALA A 69 5.69 2.88 -6.38
CA ALA A 69 5.72 4.34 -6.33
C ALA A 69 4.57 4.90 -5.48
N THR A 70 3.35 4.41 -5.68
CA THR A 70 2.18 4.81 -4.89
C THR A 70 2.28 4.35 -3.43
N PHE A 71 2.90 3.20 -3.16
CA PHE A 71 3.25 2.74 -1.82
C PHE A 71 4.27 3.63 -1.12
N SER A 72 5.32 4.04 -1.82
CA SER A 72 6.36 4.91 -1.26
C SER A 72 5.79 6.26 -0.79
N ILE A 73 4.84 6.82 -1.56
CA ILE A 73 4.20 8.10 -1.24
C ILE A 73 3.26 7.98 -0.01
N GLY A 74 2.57 6.84 0.14
CA GLY A 74 1.63 6.63 1.25
C GLY A 74 2.26 6.00 2.47
N ALA A 75 2.67 4.74 2.40
CA ALA A 75 3.01 3.93 3.56
C ALA A 75 4.35 4.33 4.24
N GLY A 76 5.28 4.92 3.48
CA GLY A 76 6.61 5.31 3.98
C GLY A 76 6.57 6.42 5.04
N PRO A 77 6.19 7.66 4.67
CA PRO A 77 6.20 8.78 5.61
C PRO A 77 5.07 8.70 6.64
N LEU A 78 3.89 8.15 6.31
CA LEU A 78 2.76 8.10 7.24
C LEU A 78 2.99 7.16 8.41
N THR A 79 3.52 5.96 8.19
CA THR A 79 3.78 5.04 9.32
C THR A 79 4.81 5.63 10.28
N TRP A 80 5.78 6.37 9.76
CA TRP A 80 6.78 7.04 10.58
C TRP A 80 6.19 8.20 11.39
N VAL A 81 5.41 9.06 10.75
CA VAL A 81 4.78 10.22 11.39
C VAL A 81 3.74 9.78 12.41
N TYR A 82 2.92 8.77 12.08
CA TYR A 82 1.87 8.27 12.97
C TYR A 82 2.44 7.62 14.24
N CYS A 83 3.51 6.82 14.12
CA CYS A 83 4.22 6.29 15.30
C CYS A 83 4.77 7.43 16.18
N SER A 84 5.28 8.50 15.59
CA SER A 84 5.83 9.63 16.37
C SER A 84 4.79 10.48 17.10
N GLU A 85 3.51 10.43 16.69
CA GLU A 85 2.42 11.16 17.35
C GLU A 85 1.83 10.41 18.56
N ILE A 86 1.95 9.08 18.61
CA ILE A 86 1.29 8.23 19.62
C ILE A 86 2.22 7.93 20.81
N PHE A 87 3.53 7.89 20.58
CA PHE A 87 4.46 7.39 21.58
C PHE A 87 5.32 8.50 22.21
N PRO A 88 5.50 8.47 23.55
CA PRO A 88 6.35 9.43 24.24
C PRO A 88 7.82 9.22 23.87
N VAL A 89 8.58 10.33 23.75
CA VAL A 89 9.99 10.37 23.28
C VAL A 89 10.94 9.37 23.95
N ARG A 90 10.61 8.86 25.15
CA ARG A 90 11.43 7.91 25.92
C ARG A 90 11.47 6.48 25.37
N LEU A 91 10.50 6.07 24.54
CA LEU A 91 10.40 4.69 24.01
C LEU A 91 10.67 4.59 22.50
N ARG A 92 11.02 5.72 21.86
CA ARG A 92 11.10 5.84 20.40
C ARG A 92 12.07 4.83 19.78
N ASP A 93 13.21 4.57 20.41
CA ASP A 93 14.22 3.66 19.85
C ASP A 93 13.79 2.18 19.93
N GLN A 94 13.05 1.78 20.99
CA GLN A 94 12.55 0.41 21.11
C GLN A 94 11.48 0.11 20.06
N GLU A 95 10.57 1.06 19.84
CA GLU A 95 9.48 0.95 18.86
C GLU A 95 9.98 0.91 17.43
N GLU A 96 10.99 1.71 17.11
CA GLU A 96 11.67 1.68 15.81
C GLU A 96 12.25 0.28 15.51
N SER A 97 12.95 -0.31 16.49
CA SER A 97 13.49 -1.67 16.36
C SER A 97 12.38 -2.72 16.20
N LEU A 98 11.27 -2.58 16.92
CA LEU A 98 10.13 -3.48 16.86
C LEU A 98 9.43 -3.38 15.51
N ARG A 99 9.25 -2.17 14.98
CA ARG A 99 8.63 -1.93 13.67
C ARG A 99 9.46 -2.54 12.55
N VAL A 100 10.78 -2.39 12.58
CA VAL A 100 11.66 -3.02 11.58
C VAL A 100 11.59 -4.54 11.67
N LYS A 101 11.60 -5.11 12.88
CA LYS A 101 11.42 -6.56 13.10
C LYS A 101 10.10 -7.05 12.52
N LEU A 102 8.99 -6.37 12.84
CA LEU A 102 7.65 -6.73 12.33
C LEU A 102 7.56 -6.58 10.80
N ASN A 103 8.12 -5.52 10.22
CA ASN A 103 8.13 -5.31 8.77
C ASN A 103 8.91 -6.43 8.04
N ARG A 104 10.05 -6.84 8.60
CA ARG A 104 10.85 -7.94 8.06
C ARG A 104 10.10 -9.27 8.18
N LEU A 105 9.42 -9.49 9.30
CA LEU A 105 8.67 -10.71 9.59
C LEU A 105 7.45 -10.84 8.68
N MET A 106 6.68 -9.75 8.49
CA MET A 106 5.57 -9.70 7.54
C MET A 106 6.02 -9.95 6.10
N SER A 107 7.13 -9.33 5.69
CA SER A 107 7.72 -9.59 4.37
C SER A 107 8.10 -11.08 4.20
N GLY A 108 8.58 -11.73 5.26
CA GLY A 108 8.87 -13.16 5.28
C GLY A 108 7.60 -14.02 5.14
N ILE A 109 6.54 -13.71 5.88
CA ILE A 109 5.25 -14.39 5.81
C ILE A 109 4.65 -14.28 4.41
N ILE A 110 4.65 -13.08 3.82
CA ILE A 110 4.13 -12.85 2.47
C ILE A 110 4.92 -13.69 1.45
N ARG A 111 6.24 -13.77 1.57
CA ARG A 111 7.07 -14.61 0.68
C ARG A 111 6.77 -16.10 0.85
N MET A 112 6.63 -16.59 2.08
CA MET A 112 6.30 -18.00 2.35
C MET A 112 4.91 -18.36 1.81
N THR A 113 3.91 -17.53 2.07
CA THR A 113 2.55 -17.73 1.57
C THR A 113 2.49 -17.64 0.05
N PHE A 114 3.18 -16.67 -0.57
CA PHE A 114 3.28 -16.56 -2.03
C PHE A 114 3.92 -17.79 -2.67
N LEU A 115 5.00 -18.33 -2.08
CA LEU A 115 5.65 -19.54 -2.58
C LEU A 115 4.73 -20.76 -2.50
N SER A 116 3.99 -20.89 -1.40
CA SER A 116 3.00 -21.97 -1.24
C SER A 116 1.84 -21.85 -2.24
N LEU A 117 1.31 -20.64 -2.45
CA LEU A 117 0.22 -20.39 -3.42
C LEU A 117 0.68 -20.63 -4.85
N SER A 118 1.89 -20.18 -5.22
CA SER A 118 2.45 -20.35 -6.56
C SER A 118 2.61 -21.82 -6.94
N LYS A 119 2.87 -22.70 -5.96
CA LYS A 119 3.01 -24.15 -6.17
C LYS A 119 1.67 -24.86 -6.41
N VAL A 120 0.55 -24.29 -5.94
CA VAL A 120 -0.78 -24.93 -5.99
C VAL A 120 -1.65 -24.34 -7.11
N LEU A 121 -1.60 -23.03 -7.35
CA LEU A 121 -2.65 -22.30 -8.07
C LEU A 121 -2.16 -21.50 -9.30
N THR A 122 -0.90 -21.68 -9.69
CA THR A 122 -0.15 -20.84 -10.67
C THR A 122 0.06 -19.39 -10.22
N ILE A 123 1.08 -18.73 -10.76
CA ILE A 123 1.50 -17.37 -10.38
C ILE A 123 0.38 -16.35 -10.60
N SER A 124 -0.39 -16.49 -11.69
CA SER A 124 -1.50 -15.61 -12.03
C SER A 124 -2.63 -15.66 -11.00
N GLY A 125 -2.96 -16.86 -10.50
CA GLY A 125 -3.98 -17.05 -9.45
C GLY A 125 -3.56 -16.48 -8.10
N ALA A 126 -2.27 -16.59 -7.75
CA ALA A 126 -1.74 -16.04 -6.51
C ALA A 126 -1.84 -14.50 -6.45
N PHE A 127 -1.46 -13.81 -7.53
CA PHE A 127 -1.56 -12.35 -7.62
C PHE A 127 -3.01 -11.85 -7.55
N LEU A 128 -3.95 -12.59 -8.13
CA LEU A 128 -5.38 -12.27 -8.07
C LEU A 128 -5.96 -12.39 -6.65
N LEU A 129 -5.52 -13.39 -5.88
CA LEU A 129 -5.92 -13.52 -4.47
C LEU A 129 -5.38 -12.36 -3.63
N PHE A 130 -4.13 -11.96 -3.84
CA PHE A 130 -3.57 -10.77 -3.18
C PHE A 130 -4.30 -9.47 -3.57
N ALA A 131 -4.67 -9.33 -4.84
CA ALA A 131 -5.50 -8.22 -5.32
C ALA A 131 -6.89 -8.22 -4.65
N GLY A 132 -7.52 -9.39 -4.48
CA GLY A 132 -8.79 -9.55 -3.80
C GLY A 132 -8.74 -9.16 -2.32
N VAL A 133 -7.70 -9.59 -1.59
CA VAL A 133 -7.50 -9.20 -0.18
C VAL A 133 -7.27 -7.70 -0.05
N ALA A 134 -6.48 -7.09 -0.94
CA ALA A 134 -6.28 -5.65 -0.98
C ALA A 134 -7.57 -4.88 -1.32
N ALA A 135 -8.42 -5.43 -2.18
CA ALA A 135 -9.74 -4.88 -2.52
C ALA A 135 -10.64 -4.81 -1.29
N THR A 136 -10.75 -5.92 -0.56
CA THR A 136 -11.58 -6.00 0.64
C THR A 136 -11.07 -5.04 1.72
N ALA A 137 -9.75 -4.94 1.89
CA ALA A 137 -9.14 -3.98 2.79
C ALA A 137 -9.42 -2.52 2.39
N TRP A 138 -9.36 -2.19 1.10
CA TRP A 138 -9.68 -0.87 0.58
C TRP A 138 -11.16 -0.52 0.77
N VAL A 139 -12.07 -1.43 0.43
CA VAL A 139 -13.52 -1.25 0.60
C VAL A 139 -13.84 -1.02 2.07
N PHE A 140 -13.30 -1.86 2.96
CA PHE A 140 -13.42 -1.68 4.40
C PHE A 140 -12.96 -0.27 4.79
N PHE A 141 -11.73 0.13 4.45
CA PHE A 141 -11.21 1.45 4.81
C PHE A 141 -12.04 2.61 4.28
N SER A 142 -12.55 2.51 3.04
CA SER A 142 -13.43 3.53 2.45
C SER A 142 -14.77 3.64 3.17
N GLN A 143 -15.25 2.55 3.79
CA GLN A 143 -16.50 2.51 4.55
C GLN A 143 -16.35 3.06 5.98
N TYR A 144 -15.19 2.88 6.63
CA TYR A 144 -14.94 3.44 7.97
C TYR A 144 -14.36 4.85 7.97
N ALA A 145 -14.01 5.40 6.80
CA ALA A 145 -13.45 6.74 6.66
C ALA A 145 -14.51 7.87 6.57
N PHE A 146 -15.80 7.55 6.74
CA PHE A 146 -16.92 8.50 6.80
C PHE A 146 -17.72 8.35 8.09
#